data_AF-A0A8C5S4S7-F1
#
_entry.id   AF-A0A8C5S4S7-F1
#
_cell.length_a   1.000
_cell.length_b   1.000
_cell.length_c   1.000
_cell.angle_alpha   90.00
_cell.angle_beta   90.00
_cell.angle_gamma   90.00
#
_symmetry.space_group_name_H-M   'P 1'
#
loop_
_entity.id
_entity.type
_entity.pdbx_description
1 polymer ?
#
loop_
_entity_poly.entity_id
_entity_poly.type
_entity_poly.pdbx_seq_one_letter_code
_entity_poly.pdbx_strand_id
1 'polypeptide(L)'
;VKPHPQDSGNFPLETDVQNQNRKQAILCEKCLKCRTERKESVLEFVNTETSYGEDLRIIKEEFYLPMQAAGLLTQEQLLVVFSNIQELIDLNENFLEYLQEEIEQAIENENHMQVVLNLQPFCLVTNYQH
;
A
#
# COMPACT_ATOMS: atom_id res chain seq x y z
N VAL A 1 -69.56 -2.61 -41.12
CA VAL A 1 -68.79 -3.26 -40.03
C VAL A 1 -67.84 -2.22 -39.42
N LYS A 2 -67.62 -2.28 -38.10
CA LYS A 2 -67.11 -1.30 -37.12
C LYS A 2 -65.87 -0.42 -37.48
N PRO A 3 -65.65 0.74 -36.79
CA PRO A 3 -64.54 1.70 -36.98
C PRO A 3 -63.39 1.64 -35.91
N HIS A 4 -62.36 2.50 -36.12
CA HIS A 4 -61.25 3.01 -35.24
C HIS A 4 -59.89 2.27 -35.19
N PRO A 5 -58.75 2.94 -34.81
CA PRO A 5 -58.36 4.36 -34.90
C PRO A 5 -56.89 4.60 -35.37
N GLN A 6 -56.55 5.89 -35.46
CA GLN A 6 -55.26 6.52 -35.76
C GLN A 6 -54.20 6.27 -34.68
N ASP A 7 -52.91 6.31 -35.04
CA ASP A 7 -51.96 7.10 -34.25
C ASP A 7 -50.76 7.58 -35.09
N SER A 8 -50.49 8.87 -34.98
CA SER A 8 -49.42 9.63 -35.62
C SER A 8 -48.53 10.19 -34.52
N GLY A 9 -47.21 9.95 -34.57
CA GLY A 9 -46.28 10.55 -33.62
C GLY A 9 -44.84 10.49 -34.11
N ASN A 10 -44.26 11.67 -34.34
CA ASN A 10 -42.87 11.95 -34.73
C ASN A 10 -41.92 11.97 -33.50
N PHE A 11 -40.74 11.32 -33.62
CA PHE A 11 -39.39 11.66 -33.08
C PHE A 11 -39.17 11.83 -31.53
N PRO A 12 -37.91 11.89 -31.03
CA PRO A 12 -36.88 10.85 -30.90
C PRO A 12 -36.38 10.70 -29.43
N LEU A 13 -35.29 9.94 -29.24
CA LEU A 13 -34.33 9.90 -28.11
C LEU A 13 -34.46 8.80 -27.04
N GLU A 14 -33.26 8.29 -26.73
CA GLU A 14 -32.84 7.62 -25.49
C GLU A 14 -33.35 6.19 -25.34
N THR A 15 -32.47 5.19 -25.50
CA THR A 15 -31.61 4.78 -24.38
C THR A 15 -30.20 4.33 -24.79
N ASP A 16 -29.29 5.29 -25.02
CA ASP A 16 -27.84 5.10 -24.92
C ASP A 16 -27.33 5.05 -23.45
N VAL A 17 -28.24 4.81 -22.51
CA VAL A 17 -27.97 4.82 -21.05
C VAL A 17 -27.89 3.40 -20.47
N GLN A 18 -28.44 2.39 -21.15
CA GLN A 18 -28.48 1.01 -20.62
C GLN A 18 -27.22 0.19 -20.90
N ASN A 19 -26.38 0.60 -21.86
CA ASN A 19 -25.13 -0.10 -22.17
C ASN A 19 -23.92 0.42 -21.39
N GLN A 20 -24.10 1.47 -20.57
CA GLN A 20 -23.03 2.04 -19.77
C GLN A 20 -22.79 1.26 -18.45
N ASN A 21 -23.77 0.49 -17.98
CA ASN A 21 -23.69 -0.27 -16.73
C ASN A 21 -23.21 -1.74 -16.87
N ARG A 22 -22.87 -2.20 -18.09
CA ARG A 22 -22.22 -3.51 -18.32
C ARG A 22 -20.73 -3.40 -18.67
N LYS A 23 -20.10 -2.28 -18.35
CA LYS A 23 -18.65 -2.12 -18.39
C LYS A 23 -18.04 -2.30 -17.00
N GLN A 24 -18.50 -3.27 -16.22
CA GLN A 24 -17.60 -3.93 -15.29
C GLN A 24 -16.53 -4.57 -16.18
N ALA A 25 -15.38 -3.90 -16.30
CA ALA A 25 -14.33 -4.28 -17.20
C ALA A 25 -13.84 -5.68 -16.79
N ILE A 26 -14.28 -6.70 -17.52
CA ILE A 26 -13.70 -8.04 -17.42
C ILE A 26 -12.25 -7.86 -17.87
N LEU A 27 -11.34 -7.73 -16.91
CA LEU A 27 -9.92 -7.67 -17.18
C LEU A 27 -9.51 -8.93 -17.93
N CYS A 28 -8.60 -8.80 -18.87
CA CYS A 28 -8.03 -9.99 -19.48
C CYS A 28 -7.21 -10.76 -18.43
N GLU A 29 -7.06 -12.07 -18.64
CA GLU A 29 -6.37 -12.97 -17.73
C GLU A 29 -4.96 -12.48 -17.34
N LYS A 30 -4.22 -11.88 -18.29
CA LYS A 30 -2.91 -11.28 -18.05
C LYS A 30 -2.95 -10.11 -17.07
N CYS A 31 -3.96 -9.24 -17.18
CA CYS A 31 -4.11 -8.11 -16.26
C CYS A 31 -4.52 -8.57 -14.86
N LEU A 32 -5.37 -9.60 -14.76
CA LEU A 32 -5.73 -10.19 -13.48
C LEU A 32 -4.50 -10.82 -12.80
N LYS A 33 -3.71 -11.59 -13.55
CA LYS A 33 -2.46 -12.19 -13.06
C LYS A 33 -1.47 -11.13 -12.57
N CYS A 34 -1.21 -10.09 -13.37
CA CYS A 34 -0.31 -8.99 -12.98
C CYS A 34 -0.80 -8.25 -11.72
N ARG A 35 -2.12 -8.08 -11.56
CA ARG A 35 -2.69 -7.52 -10.32
C ARG A 35 -2.45 -8.44 -9.11
N THR A 36 -2.62 -9.74 -9.26
CA THR A 36 -2.35 -10.70 -8.17
C THR A 36 -0.86 -10.69 -7.80
N GLU A 37 0.04 -10.80 -8.77
CA GLU A 37 1.49 -10.80 -8.54
C GLU A 37 1.94 -9.51 -7.83
N ARG A 38 1.45 -8.34 -8.26
CA ARG A 38 1.77 -7.06 -7.60
C ARG A 38 1.23 -6.99 -6.18
N LYS A 39 0.05 -7.55 -5.91
CA LYS A 39 -0.52 -7.62 -4.56
C LYS A 39 0.37 -8.50 -3.66
N GLU A 40 0.78 -9.66 -4.16
CA GLU A 40 1.66 -10.58 -3.45
C GLU A 40 3.02 -9.94 -3.13
N SER A 41 3.64 -9.24 -4.08
CA SER A 41 4.90 -8.51 -3.82
C SER A 41 4.76 -7.41 -2.78
N VAL A 42 3.64 -6.68 -2.76
CA VAL A 42 3.39 -5.65 -1.73
C VAL A 42 3.20 -6.29 -0.35
N LEU A 43 2.45 -7.38 -0.26
CA LEU A 43 2.27 -8.13 0.98
C LEU A 43 3.60 -8.71 1.50
N GLU A 44 4.42 -9.27 0.60
CA GLU A 44 5.76 -9.74 0.94
C GLU A 44 6.61 -8.60 1.49
N PHE A 45 6.62 -7.44 0.85
CA PHE A 45 7.35 -6.27 1.30
C PHE A 45 6.93 -5.83 2.72
N VAL A 46 5.62 -5.73 2.98
CA VAL A 46 5.09 -5.40 4.32
C VAL A 46 5.53 -6.44 5.36
N ASN A 47 5.51 -7.73 5.01
CA ASN A 47 5.97 -8.77 5.92
C ASN A 47 7.46 -8.63 6.24
N THR A 48 8.30 -8.39 5.22
CA THR A 48 9.74 -8.20 5.43
C THR A 48 10.03 -6.95 6.26
N GLU A 49 9.29 -5.87 6.06
CA GLU A 49 9.44 -4.62 6.82
C GLU A 49 8.95 -4.78 8.27
N THR A 50 7.89 -5.57 8.48
CA THR A 50 7.43 -5.94 9.83
C THR A 50 8.50 -6.72 10.57
N SER A 51 9.10 -7.73 9.93
CA SER A 51 10.21 -8.49 10.52
C SER A 51 11.43 -7.61 10.79
N TYR A 52 11.74 -6.65 9.91
CA TYR A 52 12.81 -5.68 10.14
C TYR A 52 12.57 -4.84 11.40
N GLY A 53 11.35 -4.34 11.61
CA GLY A 53 10.98 -3.63 12.83
C GLY A 53 11.11 -4.47 14.11
N GLU A 54 10.74 -5.75 14.06
CA GLU A 54 10.97 -6.70 15.16
C GLU A 54 12.46 -6.87 15.45
N ASP A 55 13.29 -7.05 14.41
CA ASP A 55 14.74 -7.18 14.56
C ASP A 55 15.35 -5.93 15.21
N LEU A 56 14.90 -4.72 14.84
CA LEU A 56 15.34 -3.48 15.49
C LEU A 56 14.96 -3.45 16.99
N ARG A 57 13.76 -3.90 17.35
CA ARG A 57 13.34 -4.02 18.75
C ARG A 57 14.20 -5.02 19.51
N ILE A 58 14.48 -6.19 18.93
CA ILE A 58 15.39 -7.18 19.52
C ILE A 58 16.79 -6.58 19.73
N ILE A 59 17.34 -5.89 18.73
CA ILE A 59 18.65 -5.23 18.85
C ILE A 59 18.65 -4.23 20.01
N LYS A 60 17.57 -3.43 20.14
CA LYS A 60 17.46 -2.45 21.22
C LYS A 60 17.35 -3.12 22.59
N GLU A 61 16.48 -4.12 22.72
CA GLU A 61 16.13 -4.75 24.00
C GLU A 61 17.22 -5.68 24.53
N GLU A 62 17.84 -6.46 23.63
CA GLU A 62 18.81 -7.49 24.02
C GLU A 62 20.26 -7.00 23.98
N PHE A 63 20.54 -5.90 23.27
CA PHE A 63 21.92 -5.41 23.12
C PHE A 63 22.07 -3.96 23.59
N TYR A 64 21.31 -3.01 23.06
CA TYR A 64 21.49 -1.59 23.41
C TYR A 64 21.22 -1.32 24.90
N LEU A 65 20.03 -1.69 25.40
CA LEU A 65 19.64 -1.42 26.79
C LEU A 65 20.53 -2.16 27.81
N PRO A 66 20.89 -3.45 27.63
CA PRO A 66 21.77 -4.14 28.55
C PRO A 66 23.19 -3.56 28.57
N MET A 67 23.74 -3.17 27.41
CA MET A 67 25.06 -2.53 27.34
C MET A 67 25.08 -1.15 28.00
N GLN A 68 24.00 -0.37 27.83
CA GLN A 68 23.83 0.92 28.49
C GLN A 68 23.74 0.76 30.01
N ALA A 69 22.88 -0.15 30.49
CA ALA A 69 22.66 -0.39 31.91
C ALA A 69 23.92 -0.93 32.62
N ALA A 70 24.69 -1.79 31.94
CA ALA A 70 25.96 -2.29 32.45
C ALA A 70 27.10 -1.27 32.36
N GLY A 71 26.90 -0.13 31.69
CA GLY A 71 27.92 0.90 31.51
C GLY A 71 29.14 0.42 30.72
N LEU A 72 28.95 -0.57 29.83
CA LEU A 72 30.05 -1.17 29.06
C LEU A 72 30.60 -0.22 27.99
N LEU A 73 29.77 0.71 27.53
CA LEU A 73 30.08 1.69 26.50
C LEU A 73 29.58 3.07 26.94
N THR A 74 30.30 4.12 26.52
CA THR A 74 29.80 5.50 26.69
C THR A 74 28.61 5.73 25.76
N GLN A 75 27.80 6.75 26.05
CA GLN A 75 26.67 7.11 25.20
C GLN A 75 27.09 7.39 23.75
N GLU A 76 28.26 8.00 23.54
CA GLU A 76 28.82 8.26 22.21
C GLU A 76 29.18 6.96 21.47
N GLN A 77 29.80 6.00 22.16
CA GLN A 77 30.12 4.68 21.57
C GLN A 77 28.85 3.88 21.25
N LEU A 78 27.82 3.96 22.10
CA LEU A 78 26.52 3.33 21.84
C LEU A 78 25.86 3.91 20.58
N LEU A 79 25.90 5.23 20.40
CA LEU A 79 25.36 5.88 19.20
C LEU A 79 26.09 5.48 17.92
N VAL A 80 27.41 5.26 17.99
CA VAL A 80 28.19 4.80 16.83
C VAL A 80 27.81 3.36 16.43
N VAL A 81 27.59 2.47 17.40
CA VAL A 81 27.32 1.05 17.13
C VAL A 81 25.86 0.80 16.75
N PHE A 82 24.93 1.40 17.49
CA PHE A 82 23.50 1.14 17.33
C PHE A 82 22.80 2.16 16.44
N SER A 83 23.52 3.16 15.92
CA SER A 83 22.92 4.32 15.24
C SER A 83 21.83 4.94 16.12
N ASN A 84 20.93 5.72 15.52
CA ASN A 84 19.73 6.20 16.18
C ASN A 84 18.60 5.15 16.11
N ILE A 85 18.79 4.02 16.81
CA ILE A 85 17.89 2.87 16.72
C ILE A 85 16.43 3.19 17.09
N GLN A 86 16.20 4.14 18.00
CA GLN A 86 14.84 4.56 18.34
C GLN A 86 14.16 5.25 17.15
N GLU A 87 14.85 6.18 16.49
CA GLU A 87 14.30 6.87 15.32
C GLU A 87 14.03 5.89 14.17
N LEU A 88 14.84 4.85 14.00
CA LEU A 88 14.60 3.81 12.99
C LEU A 88 13.36 2.97 13.31
N ILE A 89 13.14 2.61 14.58
CA ILE A 89 11.93 1.90 15.01
C ILE A 89 10.71 2.79 14.74
N ASP A 90 10.72 4.04 15.19
CA ASP A 90 9.61 4.98 15.03
C ASP A 90 9.31 5.21 13.54
N LEU A 91 10.35 5.35 12.70
CA LEU A 91 10.21 5.49 11.26
C LEU A 91 9.53 4.25 10.64
N ASN A 92 10.00 3.05 10.99
CA ASN A 92 9.46 1.79 10.47
C ASN A 92 8.00 1.59 10.87
N GLU A 93 7.64 1.90 12.12
CA GLU A 93 6.26 1.81 12.62
C GLU A 93 5.32 2.76 11.87
N ASN A 94 5.70 4.04 11.74
CA ASN A 94 4.91 5.01 10.98
C ASN A 94 4.79 4.61 9.49
N PHE A 95 5.85 4.04 8.91
CA PHE A 95 5.83 3.59 7.53
C PHE A 95 4.91 2.39 7.32
N LEU A 96 4.91 1.43 8.25
CA LEU A 96 4.01 0.28 8.21
C LEU A 96 2.54 0.69 8.36
N GLU A 97 2.24 1.64 9.26
CA GLU A 97 0.88 2.17 9.44
C GLU A 97 0.39 2.81 8.13
N TYR A 98 1.19 3.72 7.55
CA TYR A 98 0.87 4.34 6.26
C TYR A 98 0.67 3.31 5.14
N LEU A 99 1.54 2.30 5.07
CA LEU A 99 1.43 1.23 4.07
C LEU A 99 0.12 0.45 4.21
N GLN A 100 -0.28 0.14 5.43
CA GLN A 100 -1.51 -0.60 5.70
C GLN A 100 -2.73 0.21 5.26
N GLU A 101 -2.79 1.50 5.60
CA GLU A 101 -3.86 2.39 5.17
C GLU A 101 -3.97 2.47 3.63
N GLU A 102 -2.85 2.63 2.93
CA GLU A 102 -2.83 2.68 1.47
C GLU A 102 -3.25 1.35 0.82
N ILE A 103 -2.90 0.21 1.43
CA ILE A 103 -3.32 -1.12 0.98
C ILE A 103 -4.82 -1.30 1.18
N GLU A 104 -5.36 -0.94 2.35
CA GLU A 104 -6.78 -1.01 2.66
C GLU A 104 -7.61 -0.18 1.67
N GLN A 105 -7.21 1.08 1.46
CA GLN A 105 -7.84 1.96 0.47
C GLN A 105 -7.78 1.39 -0.95
N ALA A 106 -6.66 0.75 -1.33
CA ALA A 106 -6.52 0.15 -2.65
C ALA A 106 -7.39 -1.10 -2.84
N ILE A 107 -7.65 -1.86 -1.76
CA ILE A 107 -8.58 -3.01 -1.77
C ILE A 107 -10.02 -2.50 -1.94
N GLU A 108 -10.42 -1.48 -1.20
CA GLU A 108 -11.78 -0.91 -1.27
C GLU A 108 -12.11 -0.32 -2.64
N ASN A 109 -11.12 0.25 -3.33
CA ASN A 109 -11.36 0.98 -4.57
C ASN A 109 -11.28 0.14 -5.87
N GLU A 110 -10.96 -1.17 -5.82
CA GLU A 110 -10.88 -2.23 -6.88
C GLU A 110 -10.20 -1.90 -8.25
N ASN A 111 -10.05 -0.63 -8.61
CA ASN A 111 -9.64 -0.13 -9.92
C ASN A 111 -8.25 0.52 -9.91
N HIS A 112 -7.75 0.93 -8.74
CA HIS A 112 -6.51 1.69 -8.62
C HIS A 112 -5.59 1.07 -7.57
N MET A 113 -5.01 -0.09 -7.88
CA MET A 113 -3.87 -0.59 -7.10
C MET A 113 -2.60 0.20 -7.46
N GLN A 114 -2.60 1.50 -7.18
CA GLN A 114 -1.49 2.43 -7.40
C GLN A 114 -0.40 2.35 -6.31
N VAL A 115 -0.62 1.54 -5.26
CA VAL A 115 0.19 1.42 -4.03
C VAL A 115 1.70 1.45 -4.27
N VAL A 116 2.22 0.72 -5.27
CA VAL A 116 3.68 0.65 -5.56
C VAL A 116 4.27 1.96 -6.11
N LEU A 117 3.48 2.81 -6.80
CA LEU A 117 4.01 4.07 -7.35
C LEU A 117 4.18 5.15 -6.28
N ASN A 118 3.49 5.03 -5.14
CA ASN A 118 3.59 5.96 -4.00
C ASN A 118 4.74 5.60 -3.03
N LEU A 119 5.47 4.50 -3.26
CA LEU A 119 6.59 4.07 -2.40
C LEU A 119 7.96 4.61 -2.85
N GLN A 120 8.05 5.09 -4.09
CA GLN A 120 9.29 5.69 -4.62
C GLN A 120 9.86 6.84 -3.77
N PRO A 121 9.04 7.70 -3.10
CA PRO A 121 9.55 8.72 -2.22
C PRO A 121 10.24 8.19 -0.95
N PHE A 122 9.90 6.99 -0.46
CA PHE A 122 10.42 6.45 0.81
C PHE A 122 11.71 5.63 0.65
N CYS A 123 11.87 4.87 -0.44
CA CYS A 123 13.15 4.19 -0.74
C CYS A 123 14.31 5.17 -1.05
N LEU A 124 13.99 6.45 -1.31
CA LEU A 124 15.00 7.51 -1.47
C LEU A 124 15.55 8.00 -0.12
N VAL A 125 14.81 7.82 0.99
CA VAL A 125 15.29 8.21 2.33
C VAL A 125 16.43 7.29 2.78
N THR A 126 16.43 6.02 2.38
CA THR A 126 17.54 5.08 2.64
C THR A 126 18.73 5.23 1.68
N ASN A 127 18.65 6.11 0.68
CA ASN A 127 19.74 6.40 -0.27
C ASN A 127 20.28 7.84 -0.21
N TYR A 128 19.80 8.68 0.70
CA TYR A 128 20.35 10.01 0.96
C TYR A 128 21.05 10.06 2.32
N GLN A 129 22.10 9.25 2.49
CA GLN A 129 23.29 9.60 3.28
C GLN A 129 24.49 8.81 2.77
N HIS A 130 25.12 9.32 1.71
CA HIS A 130 26.56 9.14 1.50
C HIS A 130 27.17 10.25 0.65
#